data_AF-A0A365TT61-F1
#
_entry.id   AF-A0A365TT61-F1
#
_cell.length_a   1.000
_cell.length_b   1.000
_cell.length_c   1.000
_cell.angle_alpha   90.00
_cell.angle_beta   90.00
_cell.angle_gamma   90.00
#
_symmetry.space_group_name_H-M   'P 1'
#
loop_
_entity.id
_entity.type
_entity.pdbx_description
1 polymer ?
#
loop_
_entity_poly.entity_id
_entity_poly.type
_entity_poly.pdbx_seq_one_letter_code
_entity_poly.pdbx_strand_id
1 'polypeptide(L)' 'MSMINQLKDGNMKDFAKHCYESSSVEKLRDAAEGSADQAEMEHWGLTEGQWEEAIAAALADHEANE' A
#
# COMPACT_ATOMS: atom_id res chain seq x y z
N MET A 1 4.96 -13.71 6.94
CA MET A 1 4.37 -12.74 7.89
C MET A 1 4.20 -11.46 7.12
N SER A 2 2.96 -11.02 6.89
CA SER A 2 2.74 -9.86 6.04
C SER A 2 3.36 -8.59 6.61
N MET A 3 4.16 -7.88 5.82
CA MET A 3 4.56 -6.49 6.07
C MET A 3 3.34 -5.61 6.30
N ILE A 4 2.26 -5.82 5.54
CA ILE A 4 0.98 -5.12 5.75
C ILE A 4 0.49 -5.27 7.20
N ASN A 5 0.67 -6.45 7.80
CA ASN A 5 0.24 -6.69 9.18
C ASN A 5 1.11 -5.98 10.24
N GLN A 6 2.31 -5.54 9.88
CA GLN A 6 3.25 -4.82 10.75
C GLN A 6 3.00 -3.31 10.78
N LEU A 7 2.18 -2.80 9.85
CA LEU A 7 1.76 -1.40 9.84
C LEU A 7 0.97 -1.09 11.12
N LYS A 8 1.37 -0.01 11.80
CA LYS A 8 0.78 0.41 13.09
C LYS A 8 -0.53 1.15 12.92
N ASP A 9 -0.70 1.83 11.80
CA ASP A 9 -1.89 2.61 11.48
C ASP A 9 -2.97 1.72 10.85
N GLY A 10 -4.18 1.78 11.41
CA GLY A 10 -5.33 1.01 10.91
C GLY A 10 -5.68 1.35 9.47
N ASN A 11 -5.79 2.64 9.15
CA ASN A 11 -6.12 3.10 7.80
C ASN A 11 -5.07 2.68 6.78
N MET A 12 -3.80 2.77 7.16
CA MET A 12 -2.66 2.42 6.32
C MET A 12 -2.63 0.92 6.02
N LYS A 13 -2.95 0.10 7.04
CA LYS A 13 -3.08 -1.34 6.93
C LYS A 13 -4.27 -1.74 6.06
N ASP A 14 -5.42 -1.12 6.25
CA ASP A 14 -6.61 -1.34 5.42
C ASP A 14 -6.35 -0.95 3.96
N PHE A 15 -5.69 0.19 3.72
CA PHE A 15 -5.31 0.62 2.39
C PHE A 15 -4.31 -0.32 1.73
N ALA A 16 -3.21 -0.68 2.41
CA ALA A 16 -2.23 -1.62 1.91
C ALA A 16 -2.89 -2.98 1.57
N LYS A 17 -3.83 -3.42 2.40
CA LYS A 17 -4.59 -4.65 2.17
C LYS A 17 -5.55 -4.53 0.98
N HIS A 18 -6.24 -3.40 0.84
CA HIS A 18 -7.07 -3.10 -0.33
C HIS A 18 -6.23 -3.10 -1.61
N CYS A 19 -5.06 -2.47 -1.58
CA CYS A 19 -4.09 -2.47 -2.67
C CYS A 19 -3.60 -3.89 -2.99
N TYR A 20 -3.28 -4.70 -1.98
CA TYR A 20 -2.90 -6.10 -2.18
C TYR A 20 -4.03 -6.94 -2.82
N GLU A 21 -5.27 -6.78 -2.36
CA GLU A 21 -6.41 -7.58 -2.85
C GLU A 21 -6.95 -7.08 -4.21
N SER A 22 -6.86 -5.78 -4.47
CA SER A 22 -7.48 -5.12 -5.63
C SER A 22 -6.51 -4.79 -6.76
N SER A 23 -5.20 -4.73 -6.48
CA SER A 23 -4.14 -4.42 -7.46
C SER A 23 -3.12 -5.55 -7.57
N SER A 24 -2.54 -5.68 -8.76
CA SER A 24 -1.43 -6.61 -9.03
C SER A 24 -0.07 -5.99 -8.66
N VAL A 25 0.95 -6.83 -8.46
CA VAL A 25 2.36 -6.44 -8.24
C VAL A 25 2.80 -5.30 -9.15
N GLU A 26 2.57 -5.41 -10.46
CA GLU A 26 2.99 -4.39 -11.43
C GLU A 26 2.39 -3.02 -11.14
N LYS A 27 1.12 -2.97 -10.73
CA LYS A 27 0.41 -1.74 -10.38
C LYS A 27 0.94 -1.14 -9.08
N LEU A 28 1.18 -1.99 -8.08
CA LEU A 28 1.75 -1.56 -6.80
C LEU A 28 3.16 -1.03 -6.97
N ARG A 29 3.94 -1.65 -7.86
CA ARG A 29 5.28 -1.21 -8.19
C ARG A 29 5.28 0.11 -8.95
N ASP A 30 4.40 0.28 -9.93
CA ASP A 30 4.23 1.57 -10.63
C ASP A 30 3.80 2.67 -9.65
N ALA A 31 2.88 2.36 -8.73
CA ALA A 31 2.47 3.26 -7.66
C ALA A 31 3.62 3.61 -6.69
N ALA A 32 4.47 2.64 -6.35
CA ALA A 32 5.63 2.83 -5.48
C ALA A 32 6.75 3.65 -6.15
N GLU A 33 6.93 3.50 -7.46
CA GLU A 33 7.90 4.29 -8.25
C GLU A 33 7.32 5.67 -8.64
N GLY A 34 6.00 5.81 -8.61
CA GLY A 34 5.25 7.02 -8.90
C GLY A 34 5.10 7.97 -7.72
N SER A 35 4.19 8.93 -7.87
CA SER A 35 3.82 9.86 -6.79
C SER A 35 2.56 9.40 -6.09
N ALA A 36 2.44 9.72 -4.80
CA ALA A 36 1.27 9.34 -4.02
C ALA A 36 -0.03 9.88 -4.63
N ASP A 37 -1.01 8.99 -4.77
CA ASP A 37 -2.27 9.33 -5.38
C ASP A 37 -3.12 10.16 -4.41
N GLN A 38 -3.27 11.45 -4.70
CA GLN A 38 -4.02 12.36 -3.82
C GLN A 38 -5.47 11.92 -3.60
N ALA A 39 -6.10 11.31 -4.60
CA ALA A 39 -7.48 10.85 -4.47
C ALA A 39 -7.59 9.71 -3.45
N GLU A 40 -6.63 8.77 -3.46
CA GLU A 40 -6.59 7.69 -2.48
C GLU A 40 -6.20 8.21 -1.09
N MET A 41 -5.22 9.10 -1.01
CA MET A 41 -4.84 9.73 0.27
C MET A 41 -6.03 10.44 0.93
N GLU A 42 -6.82 11.20 0.17
CA GLU A 42 -8.03 11.85 0.69
C GLU A 42 -9.13 10.85 1.04
N HIS A 43 -9.29 9.79 0.25
CA HIS A 43 -10.31 8.76 0.49
C HIS A 43 -10.03 7.96 1.77
N TRP A 44 -8.77 7.60 1.99
CA TRP A 44 -8.32 6.78 3.12
C TRP A 44 -7.86 7.62 4.32
N GLY A 45 -7.73 8.93 4.15
CA GLY A 45 -7.22 9.86 5.17
C GLY A 45 -5.76 9.57 5.52
N LEU A 46 -4.94 9.24 4.52
CA LEU A 46 -3.52 8.96 4.65
C LEU A 46 -2.69 10.18 4.28
N THR A 47 -1.53 10.29 4.91
CA THR A 47 -0.47 11.20 4.44
C THR A 47 0.35 10.55 3.33
N GLU A 48 1.11 11.34 2.58
CA GLU A 48 2.00 10.86 1.51
C GLU A 48 2.91 9.73 2.00
N GLY A 49 3.62 9.93 3.11
CA GLY A 49 4.47 8.87 3.67
C GLY A 49 3.72 7.61 4.08
N GLN A 50 2.50 7.74 4.63
CA GLN A 50 1.68 6.57 4.97
C GLN A 50 1.16 5.84 3.73
N TRP A 51 0.82 6.57 2.67
CA TRP A 51 0.41 5.96 1.40
C TRP A 51 1.58 5.21 0.76
N GLU A 52 2.76 5.84 0.70
CA GLU A 52 3.97 5.23 0.13
C GLU A 52 4.39 3.97 0.89
N GLU A 53 4.45 4.05 2.23
CA GLU A 53 4.77 2.89 3.06
C GLU A 53 3.70 1.78 2.95
N ALA A 54 2.43 2.13 2.77
CA ALA A 54 1.35 1.16 2.57
C ALA A 54 1.49 0.41 1.23
N ILE A 55 1.75 1.14 0.15
CA ILE A 55 2.02 0.59 -1.18
C ILE A 55 3.26 -0.31 -1.13
N ALA A 56 4.35 0.16 -0.51
CA ALA A 56 5.57 -0.61 -0.36
C ALA A 56 5.37 -1.90 0.44
N ALA A 57 4.60 -1.84 1.54
CA ALA A 57 4.25 -3.02 2.33
C ALA A 57 3.38 -4.00 1.53
N ALA A 58 2.41 -3.50 0.76
CA ALA A 58 1.56 -4.32 -0.10
C ALA A 58 2.35 -5.00 -1.23
N LEU A 59 3.27 -4.26 -1.84
CA LEU A 59 4.16 -4.78 -2.87
C LEU A 59 5.06 -5.88 -2.32
N ALA A 60 5.75 -5.62 -1.20
CA ALA A 60 6.64 -6.59 -0.56
C ALA A 60 5.90 -7.86 -0.11
N ASP A 61 4.65 -7.74 0.34
CA ASP A 61 3.80 -8.90 0.64
C ASP A 61 3.48 -9.74 -0.59
N HIS A 62 3.19 -9.10 -1.72
CA HIS A 62 2.93 -9.81 -2.98
C HIS A 62 4.20 -10.51 -3.48
N GLU A 63 5.33 -9.79 -3.52
CA GLU A 63 6.63 -10.34 -3.95
C GLU A 63 7.09 -11.48 -3.04
N ALA A 64 6.73 -11.45 -1.75
CA ALA A 64 7.04 -12.53 -0.81
C ALA A 64 6.08 -13.74 -0.91
N ASN A 65 4.97 -13.61 -1.63
CA ASN A 65 3.95 -14.66 -1.79
C ASN A 65 3.92 -15.28 -3.21
N GLU A 66 4.77 -14.79 -4.14
CA GLU A 66 5.16 -15.48 -5.38
C GLU A 66 6.28 -16.52 -5.15
#